data_AF-A0AAU8ICD8-F1
#
_entry.id   AF-A0AAU8ICD8-F1
#
_cell.length_a   1.000
_cell.length_b   1.000
_cell.length_c   1.000
_cell.angle_alpha   90.00
_cell.angle_beta   90.00
_cell.angle_gamma   90.00
#
_symmetry.space_group_name_H-M   'P 1'
#
loop_
_entity.id
_entity.type
_entity.pdbx_description
1 polymer ?
#
loop_
_entity_poly.entity_id
_entity_poly.type
_entity_poly.pdbx_seq_one_letter_code
_entity_poly.pdbx_strand_id
1 'polypeptide(L)'
;MRSCSLKPGALYLSMAVIEPVLTVIIQFVYEHPFSVHALTDALGTISLLAFNVGLIIFIIQGGFFDGMIYSFKRFSRSVRKSRLGDQDTEPPLSQYKIRDGKRTGITWPLIIISAFYFLLSLAVALFL
;
A
#
# COMPACT_ATOMS: atom_id res chain seq x y z
N MET A 1 -17.09 -22.38 -6.76
CA MET A 1 -16.65 -21.69 -5.52
C MET A 1 -17.05 -20.23 -5.62
N ARG A 2 -18.12 -19.81 -4.92
CA ARG A 2 -18.61 -18.42 -4.92
C ARG A 2 -17.65 -17.58 -4.09
N SER A 3 -16.77 -16.82 -4.74
CA SER A 3 -15.99 -15.79 -4.08
C SER A 3 -16.98 -14.74 -3.55
N CYS A 4 -17.21 -14.76 -2.23
CA CYS A 4 -17.99 -13.74 -1.57
C CYS A 4 -17.17 -12.46 -1.64
N SER A 5 -17.41 -11.68 -2.70
CA SER A 5 -16.79 -10.37 -2.92
C SER A 5 -17.27 -9.43 -1.81
N LEU A 6 -16.58 -9.42 -0.67
CA LEU A 6 -16.75 -8.38 0.33
C LEU A 6 -16.62 -7.03 -0.36
N LYS A 7 -17.59 -6.13 -0.11
CA LYS A 7 -17.56 -4.77 -0.64
C LYS A 7 -16.20 -4.15 -0.29
N PRO A 8 -15.52 -3.45 -1.21
CA PRO A 8 -14.19 -2.91 -0.96
C PRO A 8 -14.15 -2.09 0.33
N GLY A 9 -15.16 -1.28 0.61
CA GLY A 9 -15.26 -0.51 1.86
C GLY A 9 -15.28 -1.35 3.15
N ALA A 10 -15.86 -2.55 3.12
CA ALA A 10 -15.87 -3.45 4.28
C ALA A 10 -14.48 -4.05 4.55
N LEU A 11 -13.68 -4.28 3.50
CA LEU A 11 -12.29 -4.73 3.64
C LEU A 11 -11.42 -3.64 4.28
N TYR A 12 -11.56 -2.39 3.83
CA TYR A 12 -10.87 -1.25 4.46
C TYR A 12 -11.27 -1.11 5.93
N LEU A 13 -12.57 -1.16 6.24
CA LEU A 13 -13.03 -1.07 7.63
C LEU A 13 -12.46 -2.20 8.51
N SER A 14 -12.45 -3.43 7.99
CA SER A 14 -11.94 -4.59 8.75
C SER A 14 -10.45 -4.47 9.06
N MET A 15 -9.63 -4.07 8.08
CA MET A 15 -8.18 -3.91 8.28
C MET A 15 -7.87 -2.76 9.22
N ALA A 16 -8.66 -1.68 9.16
CA ALA A 16 -8.53 -0.53 10.05
C ALA A 16 -8.86 -0.86 11.51
N VAL A 17 -9.69 -1.88 11.77
CA VAL A 17 -9.99 -2.31 13.14
C VAL A 17 -9.00 -3.38 13.61
N ILE A 18 -8.57 -4.28 12.72
CA ILE A 18 -7.68 -5.40 13.08
C ILE A 18 -6.32 -4.90 13.58
N GLU A 19 -5.68 -3.95 12.90
CA GLU A 19 -4.36 -3.43 13.29
C GLU A 19 -4.31 -2.80 14.69
N PRO A 20 -5.20 -1.86 15.06
CA PRO A 20 -5.19 -1.28 16.40
C PRO A 20 -5.60 -2.31 17.47
N VAL A 21 -6.51 -3.23 17.17
CA VAL A 21 -6.87 -4.32 18.11
C VAL A 21 -5.68 -5.24 18.36
N LEU A 22 -4.96 -5.63 17.31
CA LEU A 22 -3.74 -6.45 17.44
C LEU A 22 -2.68 -5.73 18.27
N THR A 23 -2.52 -4.42 18.07
CA THR A 23 -1.59 -3.58 18.83
C THR A 23 -1.94 -3.57 20.31
N VAL A 24 -3.21 -3.35 20.67
CA VAL A 24 -3.65 -3.36 22.07
C VAL A 24 -3.46 -4.74 22.72
N ILE A 25 -3.73 -5.83 21.99
CA ILE A 25 -3.51 -7.19 22.49
C ILE A 25 -2.03 -7.45 22.75
N ILE A 26 -1.15 -7.10 21.80
CA ILE A 26 0.30 -7.30 21.95
C ILE A 26 0.84 -6.46 23.10
N GLN A 27 0.42 -5.20 23.21
CA GLN A 27 0.77 -4.32 24.32
C GLN A 27 0.39 -4.94 25.67
N PHE A 28 -0.83 -5.48 25.77
CA PHE A 28 -1.33 -6.07 27.01
C PHE A 28 -0.56 -7.33 27.42
N VAL A 29 -0.03 -8.10 26.47
CA VAL A 29 0.67 -9.36 26.73
C VAL A 29 2.17 -9.17 26.96
N TYR A 30 2.82 -8.22 26.26
CA TYR A 30 4.28 -8.10 26.27
C TYR A 30 4.83 -6.93 27.07
N GLU A 31 4.12 -5.81 27.17
CA GLU A 31 4.70 -4.56 27.68
C GLU A 31 3.96 -4.07 28.92
N HIS A 32 4.44 -4.53 30.08
CA HIS A 32 4.15 -3.93 31.38
C HIS A 32 5.32 -3.02 31.81
N PRO A 33 5.11 -1.75 32.20
CA PRO A 33 3.84 -1.06 32.43
C PRO A 33 3.23 -0.43 31.16
N PHE A 34 1.90 -0.24 31.17
CA PHE A 34 1.19 0.46 30.10
C PHE A 34 1.63 1.92 30.05
N SER A 35 2.36 2.29 29.00
CA SER A 35 2.77 3.67 28.74
C SER A 35 2.39 4.09 27.32
N VAL A 36 2.20 5.39 27.13
CA VAL A 36 1.86 5.94 25.81
C VAL A 36 3.02 5.79 24.82
N HIS A 37 4.28 5.85 25.30
CA HIS A 37 5.46 5.58 24.48
C HIS A 37 5.47 4.15 23.95
N ALA A 38 5.27 3.19 24.85
CA ALA A 38 5.22 1.76 24.57
C ALA A 38 4.11 1.41 23.55
N LEU A 39 2.91 1.98 23.75
CA LEU A 39 1.80 1.84 22.79
C LEU A 39 2.12 2.43 21.41
N THR A 40 2.80 3.58 21.36
CA THR A 40 3.17 4.23 20.10
C THR A 40 4.22 3.41 19.36
N ASP A 41 5.21 2.87 20.08
CA ASP A 41 6.26 2.04 19.47
C ASP A 41 5.69 0.70 18.94
N ALA A 42 4.80 0.06 19.70
CA ALA A 42 4.08 -1.13 19.26
C ALA A 42 3.23 -0.85 18.01
N LEU A 43 2.48 0.27 17.98
CA LEU A 43 1.68 0.66 16.82
C LEU A 43 2.55 0.90 15.59
N GLY A 44 3.67 1.62 15.76
CA GLY A 44 4.64 1.89 14.70
C GLY A 44 5.25 0.61 14.14
N THR A 45 5.66 -0.31 15.02
CA THR A 45 6.29 -1.57 14.63
C THR A 45 5.31 -2.49 13.89
N ILE A 46 4.09 -2.65 14.41
CA ILE A 46 3.07 -3.52 13.81
C ILE A 46 2.60 -2.97 12.46
N SER A 47 2.34 -1.66 12.39
CA SER A 47 1.94 -1.00 11.14
C SER A 47 3.04 -1.07 10.09
N LEU A 48 4.31 -0.87 10.47
CA LEU A 48 5.42 -1.01 9.54
C LEU A 48 5.57 -2.45 9.03
N LEU A 49 5.38 -3.45 9.90
CA LEU A 49 5.43 -4.85 9.49
C LEU A 49 4.30 -5.20 8.52
N ALA A 50 3.05 -4.80 8.83
CA ALA A 50 1.90 -4.98 7.97
C ALA A 50 2.05 -4.28 6.61
N PHE A 51 2.62 -3.07 6.61
CA PHE A 51 2.94 -2.31 5.41
C PHE A 51 3.95 -3.05 4.52
N ASN A 52 5.04 -3.55 5.10
CA ASN A 52 6.05 -4.32 4.37
C ASN A 52 5.45 -5.60 3.76
N VAL A 53 4.62 -6.33 4.50
CA VAL A 53 3.91 -7.50 3.98
C VAL A 53 3.01 -7.11 2.81
N GLY A 54 2.26 -6.01 2.92
CA GLY A 54 1.44 -5.48 1.85
C GLY A 54 2.24 -5.15 0.59
N LEU A 55 3.40 -4.50 0.75
CA LEU A 55 4.30 -4.17 -0.35
C LEU A 55 4.89 -5.42 -1.03
N ILE A 56 5.31 -6.42 -0.26
CA ILE A 56 5.82 -7.69 -0.81
C ILE A 56 4.74 -8.35 -1.67
N ILE A 57 3.50 -8.43 -1.16
CA ILE A 57 2.37 -8.98 -1.91
C ILE A 57 2.12 -8.16 -3.19
N PHE A 58 2.20 -6.83 -3.12
CA PHE A 58 2.03 -5.94 -4.27
C PHE A 58 3.11 -6.13 -5.34
N ILE A 59 4.37 -6.35 -4.93
CA ILE A 59 5.48 -6.64 -5.82
C ILE A 59 5.27 -7.99 -6.51
N ILE A 60 4.93 -9.04 -5.76
CA ILE A 60 4.67 -10.39 -6.31
C ILE A 60 3.51 -10.39 -7.30
N GLN A 61 2.47 -9.58 -7.07
CA GLN A 61 1.34 -9.42 -7.98
C GLN A 61 1.66 -8.59 -9.24
N GLY A 62 2.91 -8.15 -9.41
CA GLY A 62 3.37 -7.38 -10.58
C GLY A 62 2.94 -5.92 -10.55
N GLY A 63 2.30 -5.44 -9.48
CA GLY A 63 1.76 -4.08 -9.40
C GLY A 63 2.84 -2.99 -9.46
N PHE A 64 3.96 -3.21 -8.75
CA PHE A 64 5.03 -2.22 -8.63
C PHE A 64 5.85 -2.08 -9.91
N PHE A 65 6.34 -3.21 -10.44
CA PHE A 65 7.21 -3.22 -11.62
C PHE A 65 6.48 -2.83 -12.91
N ASP A 66 5.23 -3.26 -13.10
CA ASP A 66 4.44 -2.84 -14.28
C ASP A 66 4.18 -1.33 -14.28
N GLY A 67 3.89 -0.76 -13.10
CA GLY A 67 3.72 0.68 -12.92
C GLY A 67 5.00 1.48 -13.22
N MET A 68 6.14 1.02 -12.73
CA MET A 68 7.44 1.66 -13.01
C MET A 68 7.81 1.59 -14.50
N ILE A 69 7.66 0.43 -15.14
CA ILE A 69 7.95 0.26 -16.57
C ILE A 69 7.05 1.16 -17.41
N TYR A 70 5.76 1.28 -17.05
CA TYR A 70 4.84 2.19 -17.71
C TYR A 70 5.27 3.65 -17.58
N SER A 71 5.59 4.10 -16.36
CA SER A 71 6.07 5.46 -16.10
C SER A 71 7.37 5.78 -16.83
N PHE A 72 8.33 4.84 -16.84
CA PHE A 72 9.59 5.02 -17.55
C PHE A 72 9.41 5.05 -19.07
N LYS A 73 8.56 4.18 -19.63
CA LYS A 73 8.20 4.23 -21.07
C LYS A 73 7.53 5.54 -21.44
N ARG A 74 6.62 6.06 -20.60
CA ARG A 74 5.97 7.36 -20.80
C ARG A 74 6.97 8.51 -20.75
N PHE A 75 7.85 8.52 -19.75
CA PHE A 75 8.89 9.53 -19.59
C PHE A 75 9.91 9.52 -20.73
N SER A 76 10.39 8.33 -21.13
CA SER A 76 11.31 8.18 -22.26
C SER A 76 10.69 8.74 -23.57
N ARG A 77 9.40 8.49 -23.80
CA ARG A 77 8.67 9.04 -24.95
C ARG A 77 8.48 10.55 -24.88
N SER A 78 8.16 11.12 -23.71
CA SER A 78 8.04 12.59 -23.58
C SER A 78 9.38 13.28 -23.84
N VAL A 79 10.49 12.70 -23.38
CA VAL A 79 11.83 13.21 -23.66
C VAL A 79 12.16 13.11 -25.16
N ARG A 80 11.79 12.00 -25.82
CA ARG A 80 12.01 11.82 -27.26
C ARG A 80 11.19 12.80 -28.11
N LYS A 81 9.91 13.02 -27.77
CA LYS A 81 9.02 14.00 -28.41
C LYS A 81 9.57 15.42 -28.29
N SER A 82 10.12 15.77 -27.13
CA SER A 82 10.73 17.08 -26.88
C SER A 82 12.02 17.33 -27.68
N ARG A 83 12.74 16.27 -28.10
CA ARG A 83 14.01 16.41 -28.83
C ARG A 83 13.91 16.27 -30.34
N LEU A 84 12.95 15.49 -30.85
CA LEU A 84 12.89 15.12 -32.27
C LEU A 84 11.73 15.76 -33.04
N GLY A 85 10.78 16.43 -32.37
CA GLY A 85 9.69 17.13 -33.07
C GLY A 85 8.74 16.21 -33.86
N ASP A 86 8.89 14.88 -33.77
CA ASP A 86 8.06 13.92 -34.48
C ASP A 86 6.58 14.07 -34.06
N GLN A 87 5.76 14.41 -35.05
CA GLN A 87 4.29 14.40 -34.99
C GLN A 87 3.71 13.03 -35.36
N ASP A 88 4.39 11.93 -35.08
CA ASP A 88 3.87 10.61 -35.46
C ASP A 88 3.06 9.95 -34.34
N THR A 89 1.74 10.08 -34.54
CA THR A 89 0.66 9.16 -34.18
C THR A 89 0.72 8.60 -32.77
N GLU A 90 -0.06 9.17 -31.85
CA GLU A 90 -0.34 8.54 -30.56
C GLU A 90 -0.87 7.12 -30.79
N PRO A 91 -0.13 6.05 -30.43
CA PRO A 91 -0.73 4.74 -30.40
C PRO A 91 -1.78 4.78 -29.28
N PRO A 92 -3.03 4.36 -29.53
CA PRO A 92 -4.09 4.50 -28.55
C PRO A 92 -3.68 3.76 -27.27
N LEU A 93 -3.91 4.41 -26.12
CA LEU A 93 -3.66 3.89 -24.77
C LEU A 93 -4.19 2.44 -24.57
N SER A 94 -5.13 2.01 -25.41
CA SER A 94 -5.71 0.66 -25.44
C SER A 94 -4.74 -0.47 -25.80
N GLN A 95 -3.60 -0.22 -26.45
CA GLN A 95 -2.60 -1.27 -26.70
C GLN A 95 -1.73 -1.58 -25.47
N TYR A 96 -1.72 -0.70 -24.46
CA TYR A 96 -1.16 -1.01 -23.15
C TYR A 96 -2.23 -1.73 -22.33
N LYS A 97 -2.51 -2.97 -22.71
CA LYS A 97 -3.22 -3.89 -21.83
C LYS A 97 -2.27 -4.13 -20.66
N ILE A 98 -2.37 -3.28 -19.64
CA ILE A 98 -1.82 -3.54 -18.30
C ILE A 98 -2.24 -4.98 -18.03
N ARG A 99 -1.27 -5.85 -17.78
CA ARG A 99 -1.60 -7.21 -17.39
C ARG A 99 -2.31 -7.04 -16.06
N ASP A 100 -3.64 -7.01 -16.10
CA ASP A 100 -4.51 -7.05 -14.94
C ASP A 100 -4.36 -8.45 -14.34
N GLY A 101 -3.15 -8.74 -13.84
CA GLY A 101 -2.94 -9.80 -12.88
C GLY A 101 -3.93 -9.49 -11.78
N LYS A 102 -4.93 -10.36 -11.62
CA LYS A 102 -6.06 -10.21 -10.70
C LYS A 102 -5.52 -9.72 -9.36
N ARG A 103 -5.55 -8.40 -9.14
CA ARG A 103 -5.05 -7.79 -7.93
C ARG A 103 -5.96 -8.30 -6.83
N THR A 104 -5.39 -8.93 -5.80
CA THR A 104 -6.22 -9.33 -4.68
C THR A 104 -6.74 -8.05 -4.04
N GLY A 105 -8.06 -7.92 -3.90
CA GLY A 105 -8.70 -6.70 -3.37
C GLY A 105 -8.27 -6.32 -1.95
N ILE A 106 -7.45 -7.16 -1.31
CA ILE A 106 -6.91 -7.01 0.05
C ILE A 106 -5.60 -6.21 0.08
N THR A 107 -4.80 -6.24 -0.99
CA THR A 107 -3.44 -5.65 -1.01
C THR A 107 -3.47 -4.13 -0.81
N TRP A 108 -4.40 -3.45 -1.50
CA TRP A 108 -4.54 -1.99 -1.41
C TRP A 108 -5.02 -1.51 -0.03
N PRO A 109 -6.09 -2.09 0.55
CA PRO A 109 -6.47 -1.82 1.93
C PRO A 109 -5.33 -1.99 2.93
N LEU A 110 -4.60 -3.11 2.83
CA LEU A 110 -3.49 -3.40 3.73
C LEU A 110 -2.42 -2.31 3.67
N ILE A 111 -1.96 -1.94 2.47
CA ILE A 111 -0.91 -0.92 2.30
C ILE A 111 -1.37 0.47 2.77
N ILE A 112 -2.58 0.89 2.37
CA ILE A 112 -3.06 2.26 2.67
C ILE A 112 -3.27 2.44 4.18
N ILE A 113 -3.89 1.46 4.83
CA ILE A 113 -4.25 1.54 6.25
C ILE A 113 -3.00 1.46 7.12
N SER A 114 -2.13 0.49 6.84
CA SER A 114 -0.85 0.36 7.57
C SER A 114 0.05 1.59 7.37
N ALA A 115 0.12 2.15 6.16
CA ALA A 115 0.85 3.39 5.93
C ALA A 115 0.27 4.56 6.73
N PHE A 116 -1.06 4.66 6.80
CA PHE A 116 -1.73 5.68 7.60
C PHE A 116 -1.42 5.53 9.09
N TYR A 117 -1.51 4.32 9.65
CA TYR A 117 -1.20 4.08 11.05
C TYR A 117 0.27 4.30 11.38
N PHE A 118 1.17 3.93 10.48
CA PHE A 118 2.60 4.21 10.63
C PHE A 118 2.88 5.71 10.66
N LEU A 119 2.30 6.48 9.72
CA LEU A 119 2.44 7.93 9.70
C LEU A 119 1.81 8.59 10.93
N LEU A 120 0.66 8.08 11.38
CA LEU A 120 0.01 8.54 12.61
C LEU A 120 0.91 8.26 13.84
N SER A 121 1.48 7.06 13.92
CA SER A 121 2.41 6.67 14.98
C SER A 121 3.64 7.57 15.00
N LEU A 122 4.19 7.90 13.83
CA LEU A 122 5.35 8.78 13.72
C LEU A 122 4.99 10.21 14.13
N ALA A 123 3.83 10.71 13.70
CA ALA A 123 3.34 12.02 14.11
C ALA A 123 3.17 12.08 15.64
N VAL A 124 2.51 11.08 16.25
CA VAL A 124 2.35 11.00 17.71
C VAL A 124 3.69 10.93 18.42
N ALA A 125 4.64 10.13 17.91
CA ALA A 125 5.98 10.02 18.47
C ALA A 125 6.79 11.32 18.40
N LEU A 126 6.51 12.22 17.46
CA LEU A 126 7.15 13.54 17.40
C LEU A 126 6.62 14.52 18.46
N PHE A 127 5.41 14.30 18.96
CA PHE A 127 4.76 15.16 19.95
C PHE A 127 4.82 14.59 21.38
N LEU A 128 5.36 13.38 21.56
CA LEU A 128 5.61 12.73 22.85
C LEU A 128 7.06 12.88 23.28
#